data_AF-A0A4S8HZN1-F1
#
_entry.id   AF-A0A4S8HZN1-F1
#
_cell.length_a   1.000
_cell.length_b   1.000
_cell.length_c   1.000
_cell.angle_alpha   90.00
_cell.angle_beta   90.00
_cell.angle_gamma   90.00
#
_symmetry.space_group_name_H-M   'P 1'
#
loop_
_entity.id
_entity.type
_entity.pdbx_description
1 polymer ?
#
loop_
_entity_poly.entity_id
_entity_poly.type
_entity_poly.pdbx_seq_one_letter_code
_entity_poly.pdbx_strand_id
1 'polypeptide(L)'
;MAINKNHEFEELDGVKCAIVEKNASQQRVDFLKPLLEFNKYTVVVVASPPPKASPAATSATTTDATVEVATPPPATYTIGVTDVTFNPTNAIFGRSIKTSNGHVVTLAYWQQKETVSRDHVPYFSKK
;
A
#
# COMPACT_ATOMS: atom_id res chain seq x y z
N MET A 1 17.37 -10.59 -14.31
CA MET A 1 16.35 -10.02 -15.21
C MET A 1 14.99 -10.26 -14.57
N ALA A 2 14.27 -9.21 -14.14
CA ALA A 2 12.89 -9.35 -13.67
C ALA A 2 11.95 -9.11 -14.87
N ILE A 3 11.18 -10.13 -15.26
CA ILE A 3 10.34 -10.11 -16.47
C ILE A 3 9.03 -9.33 -16.27
N ASN A 4 8.67 -8.99 -15.02
CA ASN A 4 7.48 -8.22 -14.71
C ASN A 4 7.67 -7.44 -13.39
N LYS A 5 7.82 -6.12 -13.48
CA LYS A 5 8.00 -5.22 -12.31
C LYS A 5 6.70 -5.03 -11.51
N ASN A 6 5.57 -5.49 -12.03
CA ASN A 6 4.26 -5.38 -11.37
C ASN A 6 3.95 -6.58 -10.47
N HIS A 7 4.87 -7.55 -10.33
CA HIS A 7 4.76 -8.69 -9.44
C HIS A 7 6.09 -8.89 -8.69
N GLU A 8 6.26 -8.15 -7.59
CA GLU A 8 7.43 -8.24 -6.73
C GLU A 8 7.18 -9.24 -5.59
N PHE A 9 8.23 -9.94 -5.17
CA PHE A 9 8.20 -10.85 -4.03
C PHE A 9 9.19 -10.38 -2.98
N GLU A 10 8.79 -10.45 -1.72
CA GLU A 10 9.64 -10.16 -0.57
C GLU A 10 9.32 -11.13 0.56
N GLU A 11 10.30 -11.38 1.42
CA GLU A 11 10.09 -12.18 2.62
C GLU A 11 9.67 -11.24 3.76
N LEU A 12 8.40 -11.34 4.16
CA LEU A 12 7.84 -10.57 5.26
C LEU A 12 7.64 -11.53 6.43
N ASP A 13 8.30 -11.25 7.57
CA ASP A 13 8.25 -12.09 8.78
C ASP A 13 8.57 -13.58 8.55
N GLY A 14 9.52 -13.87 7.67
CA GLY A 14 9.91 -15.26 7.34
C GLY A 14 8.97 -15.96 6.36
N VAL A 15 7.97 -15.26 5.82
CA VAL A 15 7.00 -15.78 4.84
C VAL A 15 7.20 -15.08 3.51
N LYS A 16 7.37 -15.86 2.44
CA LYS A 16 7.42 -15.34 1.07
C LYS A 16 6.06 -14.77 0.68
N CYS A 17 5.99 -13.46 0.49
CA CYS A 17 4.78 -12.74 0.13
C CYS A 17 4.91 -12.09 -1.24
N ALA A 18 3.81 -12.03 -1.99
CA ALA A 18 3.66 -11.13 -3.13
C ALA A 18 3.39 -9.72 -2.61
N ILE A 19 4.18 -8.75 -3.07
CA ILE A 19 4.07 -7.37 -2.61
C ILE A 19 2.88 -6.70 -3.30
N VAL A 20 2.00 -6.13 -2.48
CA VAL A 20 0.86 -5.34 -2.93
C VAL A 20 1.25 -3.88 -3.05
N GLU A 21 1.89 -3.33 -2.02
CA GLU A 21 2.29 -1.93 -1.97
C GLU A 21 3.47 -1.73 -1.02
N LYS A 22 4.50 -1.00 -1.45
CA LYS A 22 5.65 -0.60 -0.62
C LYS A 22 5.49 0.86 -0.21
N ASN A 23 5.99 1.20 0.98
CA ASN A 23 5.92 2.53 1.55
C ASN A 23 4.48 3.06 1.75
N ALA A 24 3.55 2.17 2.05
CA ALA A 24 2.15 2.50 2.33
C ALA A 24 2.03 3.30 3.64
N SER A 25 1.09 4.24 3.69
CA SER A 25 0.70 4.90 4.95
C SER A 25 -0.19 4.00 5.80
N GLN A 26 -0.36 4.31 7.08
CA GLN A 26 -1.28 3.55 7.95
C GLN A 26 -2.71 3.52 7.39
N GLN A 27 -3.21 4.67 6.89
CA GLN A 27 -4.53 4.75 6.27
C GLN A 27 -4.69 3.81 5.07
N ARG A 28 -3.59 3.56 4.35
CA ARG A 28 -3.56 2.66 3.22
C ARG A 28 -3.61 1.19 3.65
N VAL A 29 -2.88 0.85 4.71
CA VAL A 29 -2.96 -0.47 5.36
C VAL A 29 -4.39 -0.74 5.84
N ASP A 30 -5.00 0.22 6.53
CA ASP A 30 -6.35 0.09 7.09
C ASP A 30 -7.42 -0.06 5.99
N PHE A 31 -7.16 0.44 4.78
CA PHE A 31 -8.02 0.25 3.62
C PHE A 31 -7.80 -1.10 2.93
N LEU A 32 -6.53 -1.45 2.63
CA LEU A 32 -6.20 -2.63 1.84
C LEU A 32 -6.38 -3.93 2.62
N LYS A 33 -6.08 -3.94 3.92
CA LYS A 33 -6.19 -5.12 4.76
C LYS A 33 -7.59 -5.74 4.78
N PRO A 34 -8.67 -5.03 5.17
CA PRO A 34 -10.02 -5.60 5.18
C PRO A 34 -10.51 -5.94 3.76
N LEU A 35 -10.09 -5.18 2.74
CA LEU A 35 -10.47 -5.46 1.35
C LEU A 35 -9.89 -6.79 0.88
N LEU A 36 -8.59 -7.02 1.11
CA LEU A 36 -7.93 -8.26 0.69
C LEU A 36 -8.38 -9.47 1.52
N GLU A 37 -8.54 -9.31 2.83
CA GLU A 37 -9.06 -10.37 3.72
C GLU A 37 -10.50 -10.79 3.35
N PHE A 38 -11.36 -9.83 2.99
CA PHE A 38 -12.70 -10.14 2.49
C PHE A 38 -12.65 -11.01 1.23
N ASN A 39 -11.66 -10.78 0.37
CA ASN A 39 -11.41 -11.55 -0.85
C ASN A 39 -10.57 -12.82 -0.62
N LYS A 40 -10.45 -13.28 0.64
CA LYS A 40 -9.78 -14.53 1.04
C LYS A 40 -8.27 -14.54 0.86
N TYR A 41 -7.65 -13.37 0.81
CA TYR A 41 -6.21 -13.24 0.85
C TYR A 41 -5.71 -13.03 2.29
N THR A 42 -4.62 -13.72 2.65
CA THR A 42 -3.94 -13.49 3.92
C THR A 42 -2.94 -12.35 3.74
N VAL A 43 -3.13 -11.26 4.48
CA VAL A 43 -2.32 -10.04 4.38
C VAL A 43 -1.28 -10.02 5.49
N VAL A 44 -0.03 -9.78 5.12
CA VAL A 44 1.10 -9.55 6.02
C VAL A 44 1.53 -8.10 5.87
N VAL A 45 1.66 -7.39 6.99
CA VAL A 45 2.04 -5.98 7.01
C VAL A 45 3.27 -5.84 7.90
N VAL A 46 4.35 -5.35 7.32
CA VAL A 46 5.60 -5.10 8.04
C VAL A 46 5.88 -3.60 8.03
N ALA A 47 6.21 -3.03 9.18
CA ALA A 47 6.70 -1.67 9.25
C ALA A 47 8.04 -1.59 8.52
N SER A 48 8.10 -0.83 7.44
CA SER A 48 9.36 -0.57 6.76
C SER A 48 10.18 0.34 7.67
N PRO A 49 11.41 -0.03 8.07
CA PRO A 49 12.24 0.86 8.84
C PRO A 49 12.45 2.15 8.04
N PRO A 50 12.36 3.35 8.65
CA PRO A 50 12.66 4.59 7.96
C PRO A 50 14.07 4.47 7.35
N PRO A 51 14.28 4.92 6.11
CA PRO A 51 15.59 4.84 5.47
C PRO A 51 16.60 5.45 6.44
N LYS A 52 17.50 4.59 6.93
CA LYS A 52 18.52 4.93 7.91
C LYS A 52 19.21 6.18 7.41
N ALA A 53 19.08 7.28 8.13
CA ALA A 53 19.76 8.52 7.81
C ALA A 53 21.24 8.21 7.55
N SER A 54 21.70 8.57 6.35
CA SER A 54 23.12 8.49 6.00
C SER A 54 23.92 9.31 7.04
N PRO A 55 25.07 8.85 7.56
CA PRO A 55 25.81 9.57 8.57
C PRO A 55 26.37 10.91 8.03
N ALA A 56 25.97 11.99 8.70
CA ALA A 56 26.65 13.28 8.91
C ALA A 56 27.43 13.95 7.76
N ALA A 57 26.96 15.15 7.38
CA ALA A 57 27.84 16.28 7.13
C ALA A 57 27.46 17.44 8.08
N THR A 58 28.44 17.85 8.85
CA THR A 58 28.47 18.86 9.92
C THR A 58 28.02 20.25 9.46
N SER A 59 27.27 20.96 10.31
CA SER A 59 27.51 22.38 10.61
C SER A 59 26.78 22.77 11.90
N ALA A 60 27.50 23.52 12.72
CA ALA A 60 27.17 23.90 14.07
C ALA A 60 26.40 25.24 14.16
N THR A 61 25.77 25.42 15.33
CA THR A 61 25.62 26.66 16.14
C THR A 61 24.23 27.36 16.18
N THR A 62 23.74 27.48 17.43
CA THR A 62 22.94 28.58 18.04
C THR A 62 21.41 28.46 18.09
N THR A 63 20.94 28.07 19.30
CA THR A 63 19.79 28.57 20.09
C THR A 63 18.61 29.25 19.38
N ASP A 64 17.41 28.71 19.54
CA ASP A 64 16.40 29.26 20.48
C ASP A 64 15.30 28.22 20.78
N ALA A 65 14.73 28.30 21.97
CA ALA A 65 13.73 27.36 22.47
C ALA A 65 12.34 27.65 21.88
N THR A 66 11.72 26.67 21.24
CA THR A 66 10.26 26.59 21.08
C THR A 66 9.84 25.13 21.20
N VAL A 67 8.94 24.86 22.14
CA VAL A 67 8.33 23.56 22.37
C VAL A 67 7.37 23.29 21.21
N GLU A 68 7.81 22.53 20.22
CA GLU A 68 6.98 22.01 19.14
C GLU A 68 6.86 20.49 19.32
N VAL A 69 5.62 20.01 19.46
CA VAL A 69 5.28 18.59 19.61
C VAL A 69 5.88 17.84 18.42
N ALA A 70 6.94 17.06 18.69
CA ALA A 70 7.61 16.24 17.70
C ALA A 70 6.60 15.26 17.08
N THR A 71 6.12 15.58 15.89
CA THR A 71 5.41 14.65 15.02
C THR A 71 6.35 13.48 14.76
N PRO A 72 6.02 12.24 15.19
CA PRO A 72 6.85 11.10 14.87
C PRO A 72 6.96 10.99 13.34
N PRO A 73 8.14 10.64 12.78
CA PRO A 73 8.31 10.47 11.35
C PRO A 73 7.25 9.51 10.81
N PRO A 74 6.69 9.75 9.62
CA PRO A 74 5.61 8.91 9.09
C PRO A 74 6.12 7.49 8.94
N ALA A 75 5.62 6.59 9.79
CA ALA A 75 5.89 5.16 9.68
C ALA A 75 5.30 4.68 8.35
N THR A 76 6.16 4.15 7.47
CA THR A 76 5.75 3.56 6.22
C THR A 76 5.69 2.04 6.37
N TYR A 77 4.80 1.40 5.63
CA TYR A 77 4.56 -0.04 5.73
C TYR A 77 4.74 -0.71 4.38
N THR A 78 5.17 -1.96 4.41
CA THR A 78 5.13 -2.86 3.26
C THR A 78 3.98 -3.83 3.45
N ILE A 79 3.07 -3.86 2.47
CA ILE A 79 1.89 -4.72 2.47
C ILE A 79 2.17 -5.86 1.48
N GLY A 80 2.11 -7.09 1.97
CA GLY A 80 2.21 -8.29 1.16
C GLY A 80 1.04 -9.23 1.38
N VAL A 81 0.85 -10.14 0.43
CA VAL A 81 -0.11 -11.24 0.49
C VAL A 81 0.66 -12.54 0.42
N THR A 82 0.30 -13.53 1.24
CA THR A 82 1.01 -14.83 1.27
C THR A 82 0.80 -15.65 -0.01
N ASP A 83 -0.29 -15.40 -0.74
CA ASP A 83 -0.52 -15.97 -2.06
C ASP A 83 0.43 -15.32 -3.08
N VAL A 84 1.48 -16.05 -3.42
CA VAL A 84 2.50 -15.64 -4.39
C VAL A 84 2.00 -15.58 -5.85
N THR A 85 0.76 -15.94 -6.12
CA THR A 85 0.16 -15.74 -7.46
C THR A 85 -0.56 -14.38 -7.55
N PHE A 86 -0.73 -13.70 -6.42
CA PHE A 86 -1.45 -12.44 -6.35
C PHE A 86 -0.66 -11.32 -7.03
N ASN A 87 -1.27 -10.75 -8.08
CA ASN A 87 -0.77 -9.56 -8.74
C ASN A 87 -1.86 -8.46 -8.67
N PRO A 88 -1.60 -7.31 -8.01
CA PRO A 88 -2.59 -6.25 -7.83
C PRO A 88 -3.19 -5.74 -9.16
N THR A 89 -2.35 -5.54 -10.18
CA THR A 89 -2.78 -5.10 -11.52
C THR A 89 -3.75 -6.12 -12.12
N ASN A 90 -3.36 -7.39 -12.16
CA ASN A 90 -4.21 -8.44 -12.72
C ASN A 90 -5.50 -8.61 -11.92
N ALA A 91 -5.45 -8.43 -10.61
CA ALA A 91 -6.60 -8.61 -9.75
C ALA A 91 -7.65 -7.51 -9.95
N ILE A 92 -7.21 -6.26 -10.16
CA ILE A 92 -8.08 -5.11 -10.48
C ILE A 92 -8.62 -5.23 -11.91
N PHE A 93 -7.75 -5.35 -12.91
CA PHE A 93 -8.17 -5.35 -14.32
C PHE A 93 -8.83 -6.66 -14.75
N GLY A 94 -8.48 -7.77 -14.12
CA GLY A 94 -9.15 -9.07 -14.25
C GLY A 94 -10.43 -9.19 -13.42
N ARG A 95 -10.82 -8.14 -12.68
CA ARG A 95 -12.08 -8.06 -11.92
C ARG A 95 -12.23 -9.17 -10.85
N SER A 96 -11.13 -9.65 -10.29
CA SER A 96 -11.15 -10.75 -9.32
C SER A 96 -11.39 -10.29 -7.88
N ILE A 97 -11.19 -8.99 -7.57
CA ILE A 97 -11.42 -8.42 -6.23
C ILE A 97 -12.76 -7.68 -6.20
N LYS A 98 -13.52 -7.91 -5.13
CA LYS A 98 -14.81 -7.25 -4.86
C LYS A 98 -14.77 -6.46 -3.56
N THR A 99 -15.56 -5.39 -3.52
CA THR A 99 -15.85 -4.66 -2.28
C THR A 99 -16.84 -5.43 -1.41
N SER A 100 -16.94 -5.08 -0.12
CA SER A 100 -17.94 -5.66 0.80
C SER A 100 -19.39 -5.51 0.31
N ASN A 101 -19.65 -4.50 -0.53
CA ASN A 101 -20.97 -4.23 -1.11
C ASN A 101 -21.22 -5.02 -2.42
N GLY A 102 -20.31 -5.92 -2.80
CA GLY A 102 -20.44 -6.80 -3.96
C GLY A 102 -19.97 -6.20 -5.30
N HIS A 103 -19.63 -4.90 -5.35
CA HIS A 103 -19.11 -4.26 -6.56
C HIS A 103 -17.68 -4.69 -6.86
N VAL A 104 -17.33 -4.77 -8.15
CA VAL A 104 -15.95 -5.02 -8.59
C VAL A 104 -15.07 -3.82 -8.23
N VAL A 105 -13.89 -4.08 -7.68
CA VAL A 105 -12.91 -3.04 -7.37
C VAL A 105 -12.37 -2.41 -8.66
N THR A 106 -12.70 -1.15 -8.89
CA THR A 106 -12.11 -0.33 -9.96
C THR A 106 -10.74 0.24 -9.57
N LEU A 107 -9.93 0.63 -10.56
CA LEU A 107 -8.65 1.30 -10.30
C LEU A 107 -8.82 2.61 -9.50
N ALA A 108 -9.88 3.38 -9.77
CA ALA A 108 -10.15 4.62 -9.07
C ALA A 108 -10.44 4.39 -7.59
N TYR A 109 -11.24 3.37 -7.27
CA TYR A 109 -11.49 2.94 -5.90
C TYR A 109 -10.23 2.37 -5.24
N TRP A 110 -9.49 1.52 -5.95
CA TRP A 110 -8.22 0.97 -5.46
C TRP A 110 -7.24 2.07 -5.10
N GLN A 111 -7.13 3.14 -5.89
CA GLN A 111 -6.28 4.31 -5.61
C GLN A 111 -6.90 5.30 -4.62
N GLN A 112 -8.05 4.97 -4.01
CA GLN A 112 -8.80 5.83 -3.10
C GLN A 112 -9.16 7.21 -3.69
N LYS A 113 -9.23 7.32 -5.03
CA LYS A 113 -9.74 8.53 -5.72
C LYS A 113 -11.26 8.66 -5.60
N GLU A 114 -11.93 7.56 -5.27
CA GLU A 114 -13.36 7.49 -5.03
C GLU A 114 -13.65 6.63 -3.80
N THR A 115 -14.67 7.01 -3.03
CA THR A 115 -15.13 6.27 -1.84
C THR A 115 -16.01 5.06 -2.19
N VAL A 116 -16.58 5.04 -3.39
CA VAL A 116 -17.48 3.98 -3.86
C VAL A 116 -16.94 3.45 -5.18
N SER A 117 -16.89 2.12 -5.31
CA SER A 117 -16.47 1.50 -6.56
C SER A 117 -17.59 1.55 -7.59
N ARG A 118 -17.43 2.43 -8.60
CA ARG A 118 -18.37 2.60 -9.70
C ARG A 118 -17.98 1.75 -10.90
N ASP A 119 -18.20 0.45 -10.78
CA ASP A 119 -17.89 -0.55 -11.83
C ASP A 119 -18.79 -0.45 -13.07
N HIS A 120 -19.97 0.17 -12.93
CA HIS A 120 -20.95 0.37 -14.01
C HIS A 120 -20.77 1.68 -14.79
N VAL A 121 -19.96 2.63 -14.31
CA VAL A 121 -19.73 3.91 -15.00
C VAL A 121 -18.46 3.82 -15.82
N PRO A 122 -18.54 3.95 -17.16
CA PRO A 122 -17.34 3.98 -18.00
C PRO A 122 -16.42 5.16 -17.63
N TYR A 123 -15.11 4.95 -17.70
CA TYR A 123 -14.13 5.97 -17.31
C TYR A 123 -14.21 7.27 -18.16
N PHE A 124 -14.65 7.17 -19.41
CA PHE A 124 -14.81 8.30 -20.33
C PHE A 124 -16.10 9.12 -20.10
N SER A 125 -16.96 8.70 -19.18
CA SER A 125 -18.21 9.41 -18.89
C SER A 125 -18.02 10.62 -17.97
N LYS A 126 -16.83 10.79 -17.37
CA LYS A 126 -16.47 12.00 -16.63
C LYS A 126 -16.00 13.07 -17.62
N LYS A 127 -16.87 14.05 -17.89
CA LYS A 127 -16.55 15.29 -18.61
C LYS A 127 -15.90 16.30 -17.67
#